data_AF-C5RCS4-F1
#
_entry.id   AF-C5RCS4-F1
#
_cell.length_a   1.000
_cell.length_b   1.000
_cell.length_c   1.000
_cell.angle_alpha   90.00
_cell.angle_beta   90.00
_cell.angle_gamma   90.00
#
_symmetry.space_group_name_H-M   'P 1'
#
loop_
_entity.id
_entity.type
_entity.pdbx_description
1 polymer ?
#
loop_
_entity_poly.entity_id
_entity_poly.type
_entity_poly.pdbx_seq_one_letter_code
_entity_poly.pdbx_strand_id
1 'polypeptide(L)'
;MGRDVYANVKAGNLKGMSFGFTVAKGGDSWKQTRPKPTRFINQIKKVNEISIVSLPAYDDTSVNVTRDFDVFKHYKEQNYRQKVKYYLDHI
;
A
#
# COMPACT_ATOMS: atom_id res chain seq x y z
N MET A 1 16.31 -12.47 5.22
CA MET A 1 15.23 -12.03 4.32
C MET A 1 14.65 -10.67 4.71
N GLY A 2 13.98 -10.49 5.86
CA GLY A 2 13.42 -9.17 6.24
C GLY A 2 14.42 -8.12 6.76
N ARG A 3 15.61 -8.53 7.22
CA ARG A 3 16.69 -7.62 7.66
C ARG A 3 17.39 -6.95 6.46
N ASP A 4 17.53 -7.71 5.37
CA ASP A 4 18.27 -7.29 4.17
C ASP A 4 17.48 -6.24 3.38
N VAL A 5 16.15 -6.37 3.32
CA VAL A 5 15.27 -5.38 2.70
C VAL A 5 15.31 -4.06 3.48
N TYR A 6 15.23 -4.11 4.82
CA TYR A 6 15.33 -2.91 5.66
C TYR A 6 16.68 -2.21 5.51
N ALA A 7 17.77 -2.97 5.49
CA ALA A 7 19.12 -2.43 5.26
C ALA A 7 19.26 -1.79 3.87
N ASN A 8 18.71 -2.42 2.82
CA ASN A 8 18.77 -1.89 1.45
C ASN A 8 17.86 -0.67 1.22
N VAL A 9 16.71 -0.58 1.90
CA VAL A 9 15.88 0.65 1.90
C VAL A 9 16.61 1.77 2.65
N LYS A 10 17.19 1.50 3.82
CA LYS A 10 17.95 2.50 4.60
C LYS A 10 19.22 2.96 3.89
N ALA A 11 19.87 2.07 3.14
CA ALA A 11 21.04 2.38 2.31
C ALA A 11 20.68 3.10 1.00
N GLY A 12 19.40 3.25 0.67
CA GLY A 12 18.95 3.90 -0.56
C GLY A 12 19.11 3.03 -1.82
N ASN A 13 19.36 1.73 -1.68
CA ASN A 13 19.47 0.77 -2.80
C ASN A 13 18.09 0.31 -3.31
N LEU A 14 17.06 0.37 -2.45
CA LEU A 14 15.67 0.11 -2.80
C LEU A 14 14.89 1.43 -2.60
N LYS A 15 14.57 2.11 -3.71
CA LYS A 15 14.07 3.48 -3.69
C LYS A 15 12.57 3.60 -3.91
N GLY A 16 11.87 2.55 -4.33
CA GLY A 16 10.43 2.65 -4.57
C GLY A 16 9.69 1.31 -4.52
N MET A 17 8.39 1.41 -4.74
CA MET A 17 7.45 0.30 -4.68
C MET A 17 6.64 0.26 -5.96
N SER A 18 6.62 -0.90 -6.62
CA SER A 18 5.69 -1.16 -7.71
C SER A 18 4.46 -1.84 -7.14
N PHE A 19 3.28 -1.35 -7.49
CA PHE A 19 2.02 -1.99 -7.14
C PHE A 19 1.10 -2.05 -8.35
N GLY A 20 0.54 -3.22 -8.59
CA GLY A 20 -0.44 -3.46 -9.64
C GLY A 20 -1.85 -3.37 -9.07
N PHE A 21 -2.73 -2.63 -9.74
CA PHE A 21 -4.10 -2.43 -9.27
C PHE A 21 -5.12 -2.48 -10.40
N THR A 22 -6.37 -2.71 -10.02
CA THR A 22 -7.54 -2.63 -10.90
C THR A 22 -8.43 -1.46 -10.48
N VAL A 23 -9.03 -0.79 -11.44
CA VAL A 23 -9.89 0.39 -11.22
C VAL A 23 -11.34 -0.07 -11.04
N ALA A 24 -12.07 0.60 -10.14
CA ALA A 24 -13.50 0.35 -9.99
C ALA A 24 -14.28 0.83 -11.23
N LYS A 25 -15.50 0.32 -11.44
CA LYS A 25 -16.35 0.82 -12.53
C LYS A 25 -16.66 2.30 -12.27
N GLY A 26 -16.34 3.18 -13.22
CA GLY A 26 -16.45 4.63 -13.03
C GLY A 26 -15.40 5.24 -12.10
N GLY A 27 -14.37 4.47 -11.73
CA GLY A 27 -13.30 4.89 -10.83
C GLY A 27 -12.15 5.65 -11.52
N ASP A 28 -12.26 5.95 -12.81
CA ASP A 28 -11.28 6.74 -13.55
C ASP A 28 -11.92 7.75 -14.51
N SER A 29 -11.11 8.73 -14.88
CA SER A 29 -11.43 9.71 -15.91
C SER A 29 -10.19 10.02 -16.75
N TRP A 30 -10.42 10.51 -17.96
CA TRP A 30 -9.36 10.93 -18.86
C TRP A 30 -9.46 12.42 -19.13
N LYS A 31 -8.33 13.12 -19.03
CA LYS A 31 -8.19 14.50 -19.48
C LYS A 31 -7.29 14.52 -20.70
N GLN A 32 -7.82 14.96 -21.83
CA GLN A 32 -7.06 15.08 -23.06
C GLN A 32 -6.19 16.34 -23.02
N THR A 33 -5.04 16.23 -22.36
CA THR A 33 -3.99 17.25 -22.36
C THR A 33 -3.01 16.97 -23.52
N ARG A 34 -2.45 18.04 -24.11
CA ARG A 34 -1.31 17.92 -25.05
C ARG A 34 -0.02 18.08 -24.25
N PRO A 35 1.05 17.31 -24.49
CA PRO A 35 1.27 16.37 -25.59
C PRO A 35 0.78 14.93 -25.33
N LYS A 36 0.35 14.58 -24.11
CA LYS A 36 -0.13 13.23 -23.76
C LYS A 36 -1.38 13.29 -22.87
N PRO A 37 -2.38 12.42 -23.10
CA PRO A 37 -3.52 12.29 -22.19
C PRO A 37 -3.08 11.99 -20.77
N THR A 38 -3.77 12.58 -19.80
CA THR A 38 -3.62 12.23 -18.38
C THR A 38 -4.82 11.41 -17.92
N ARG A 39 -4.58 10.24 -17.35
CA ARG A 39 -5.60 9.40 -16.71
C ARG A 39 -5.61 9.69 -15.21
N PHE A 40 -6.78 9.99 -14.66
CA PHE A 40 -6.98 10.17 -13.23
C PHE A 40 -7.69 8.95 -12.67
N ILE A 41 -7.05 8.24 -11.74
CA ILE A 41 -7.63 7.13 -11.00
C ILE A 41 -8.18 7.66 -9.69
N ASN A 42 -9.51 7.74 -9.59
CA ASN A 42 -10.21 8.24 -8.42
C ASN A 42 -10.58 7.11 -7.45
N GLN A 43 -10.71 5.86 -7.94
CA GLN A 43 -11.07 4.71 -7.11
C GLN A 43 -10.40 3.42 -7.59
N ILE A 44 -9.56 2.86 -6.72
CA ILE A 44 -8.97 1.53 -6.88
C ILE A 44 -9.96 0.48 -6.36
N LYS A 45 -10.27 -0.53 -7.18
CA LYS A 45 -11.10 -1.68 -6.78
C LYS A 45 -10.31 -2.67 -5.94
N LYS A 46 -9.11 -3.02 -6.40
CA LYS A 46 -8.25 -4.00 -5.75
C LYS A 46 -6.79 -3.76 -6.11
N VAL A 47 -5.91 -3.84 -5.12
CA VAL A 47 -4.46 -3.95 -5.30
C VAL A 47 -4.13 -5.45 -5.34
N ASN A 48 -3.54 -5.90 -6.43
CA ASN A 48 -3.27 -7.32 -6.67
C ASN A 48 -1.85 -7.72 -6.27
N GLU A 49 -0.90 -6.80 -6.40
CA GLU A 49 0.51 -7.05 -6.11
C GLU A 49 1.18 -5.80 -5.52
N ILE A 50 2.14 -6.03 -4.62
CA ILE A 50 2.99 -5.00 -4.01
C ILE A 50 4.40 -5.56 -3.94
N SER A 51 5.35 -4.91 -4.61
CA SER A 51 6.74 -5.36 -4.71
C SER A 51 7.69 -4.20 -4.46
N ILE A 52 8.73 -4.46 -3.65
CA ILE A 52 9.82 -3.49 -3.44
C ILE A 52 10.81 -3.64 -4.59
N VAL A 53 11.13 -2.54 -5.26
CA VAL A 53 11.98 -2.53 -6.45
C VAL A 53 13.03 -1.43 -6.36
N SER A 54 14.16 -1.63 -7.02
CA SER A 54 15.19 -0.59 -7.16
C SER A 54 14.80 0.50 -8.16
N LEU A 55 13.98 0.16 -9.15
CA LEU A 55 13.43 1.06 -10.17
C LEU A 55 11.90 0.98 -10.15
N PRO A 56 11.20 1.90 -9.45
CA PRO A 56 9.75 1.89 -9.39
C PRO A 56 9.12 2.35 -10.71
N ALA A 57 7.92 1.83 -11.00
CA ALA A 57 7.10 2.37 -12.09
C ALA A 57 6.54 3.77 -11.81
N TYR A 58 6.60 4.21 -10.54
CA TYR A 58 6.11 5.50 -10.06
C TYR A 58 7.20 6.17 -9.20
N ASP A 59 7.71 7.30 -9.67
CA ASP A 59 8.84 8.00 -9.03
C ASP A 59 8.49 8.54 -7.63
N ASP A 60 7.21 8.85 -7.36
CA ASP A 60 6.72 9.38 -6.08
C ASP A 60 6.38 8.27 -5.04
N THR A 61 6.96 7.08 -5.15
CA THR A 61 6.74 6.03 -4.14
C THR A 61 7.82 6.05 -3.07
N SER A 62 7.54 6.67 -1.91
CA SER A 62 8.42 6.57 -0.74
C SER A 62 8.14 5.29 0.03
N VAL A 63 9.12 4.37 0.10
CA VAL A 63 9.04 3.19 0.98
C VAL A 63 9.55 3.57 2.35
N ASN A 64 8.64 3.81 3.30
CA ASN A 64 9.01 3.97 4.69
C ASN A 64 8.78 2.64 5.41
N VAL A 65 9.85 1.95 5.81
CA VAL A 65 9.75 0.68 6.54
C VAL A 65 9.70 0.98 8.04
N THR A 66 8.50 1.17 8.57
CA THR A 66 8.25 1.09 10.02
C THR A 66 8.00 -0.38 10.38
N ARG A 67 9.06 -1.12 10.72
CA ARG A 67 8.90 -2.35 11.51
C ARG A 67 8.72 -1.97 12.96
N ASP A 68 7.53 -1.51 13.31
CA ASP A 68 7.13 -1.45 14.71
C ASP A 68 6.25 -2.67 15.01
N PHE A 69 6.92 -3.81 15.21
CA PHE A 69 6.28 -5.11 15.39
C PHE A 69 5.35 -5.11 16.61
N ASP A 70 5.68 -4.30 17.61
CA ASP A 70 4.89 -4.16 18.83
C ASP A 70 3.62 -3.35 18.58
N VAL A 71 3.70 -2.28 17.77
CA VAL A 71 2.51 -1.53 17.30
C VAL A 71 1.61 -2.42 16.44
N PHE A 72 2.18 -3.24 15.55
CA PHE A 72 1.40 -4.20 14.75
C PHE A 72 0.69 -5.25 15.63
N LYS A 73 1.38 -5.80 16.64
CA LYS A 73 0.78 -6.72 17.61
C LYS A 73 -0.35 -6.05 18.39
N HIS A 74 -0.12 -4.87 18.94
CA HIS A 74 -1.13 -4.10 19.67
C HIS A 74 -2.36 -3.83 18.80
N TYR A 75 -2.17 -3.36 17.56
CA TYR A 75 -3.27 -3.13 16.64
C TYR A 75 -4.10 -4.39 16.38
N LYS A 76 -3.45 -5.55 16.20
CA LYS A 76 -4.13 -6.83 15.95
C LYS A 76 -4.92 -7.31 17.17
N GLU A 77 -4.34 -7.20 18.37
CA GLU A 77 -5.00 -7.57 19.63
C GLU A 77 -6.22 -6.69 19.92
N GLN A 78 -6.10 -5.38 19.74
CA GLN A 78 -7.21 -4.44 19.93
C GLN A 78 -8.39 -4.76 18.98
N ASN A 79 -8.10 -5.00 17.70
CA ASN A 79 -9.13 -5.37 16.72
C ASN A 79 -9.81 -6.71 17.05
N TYR A 80 -9.06 -7.69 17.54
CA TYR A 80 -9.62 -8.97 17.97
C TYR A 80 -10.56 -8.79 19.17
N ARG A 81 -10.13 -8.05 20.19
CA ARG A 81 -10.95 -7.73 21.38
C ARG A 81 -12.23 -6.99 20.98
N GLN A 82 -12.15 -6.03 20.07
CA GLN A 82 -13.31 -5.29 19.59
C GLN A 82 -14.31 -6.19 18.85
N LYS A 83 -13.82 -7.11 18.00
CA LYS A 83 -14.69 -8.10 17.34
C LYS A 83 -15.36 -9.03 18.35
N VAL A 84 -14.61 -9.58 19.30
CA VAL A 84 -15.17 -10.46 20.32
C VAL A 84 -16.24 -9.74 21.15
N LYS A 85 -15.96 -8.51 21.57
CA LYS A 85 -16.94 -7.68 22.30
C LYS A 85 -18.21 -7.47 21.47
N TYR A 86 -18.07 -7.11 20.20
CA TYR A 86 -19.21 -6.98 19.29
C TYR A 86 -20.05 -8.26 19.19
N TYR A 87 -19.42 -9.43 19.03
CA TYR A 87 -20.15 -10.71 18.98
C TYR A 87 -20.87 -11.04 20.29
N LEU A 88 -20.27 -10.75 21.44
CA LEU A 88 -20.89 -11.01 22.75
C LEU A 88 -22.05 -10.04 23.06
N ASP A 89 -22.04 -8.85 22.49
CA ASP A 89 -23.09 -7.82 22.67
C ASP A 89 -24.32 -8.05 21.77
N HIS A 90 -24.20 -8.94 20.76
CA HIS A 90 -25.24 -9.25 19.78
C HIS A 90 -25.74 -10.71 19.88
N ILE A 91 -25.49 -11.35 21.03
CA ILE A 91 -26.13 -12.61 21.46
C ILE A 91 -27.11 -12.27 22.57
#